data_AF-A0A3D5EWU3-F1
#
_entry.id   AF-A0A3D5EWU3-F1
#
_cell.length_a   1.000
_cell.length_b   1.000
_cell.length_c   1.000
_cell.angle_alpha   90.00
_cell.angle_beta   90.00
_cell.angle_gamma   90.00
#
_symmetry.space_group_name_H-M   'P 1'
#
loop_
_entity.id
_entity.type
_entity.pdbx_description
1 polymer ?
#
loop_
_entity_poly.entity_id
_entity_poly.type
_entity_poly.pdbx_seq_one_letter_code
_entity_poly.pdbx_strand_id
1 'polypeptide(L)'
;LPAVKVIGQTAPGISSGQGIAIVEEIAREVLPVDFSFDWGGSSYQEKKSSGAAGFAIGLAVVMVFLILAALYEKWSLPLSVLLALPFGTFGALVAIWAKNLIGPHFGAAPLTN
;
A
#
# COMPACT_ATOMS: atom_id res chain seq x y z
N LEU A 1 -31.35 -3.35 9.64
CA LEU A 1 -31.87 -3.38 8.26
C LEU A 1 -31.50 -4.73 7.65
N PRO A 2 -32.35 -5.37 6.83
CA PRO A 2 -31.95 -6.53 6.06
C PRO A 2 -30.79 -6.13 5.14
N ALA A 3 -29.69 -6.88 5.17
CA ALA A 3 -28.51 -6.63 4.38
C ALA A 3 -28.19 -7.86 3.53
N VAL A 4 -27.78 -7.64 2.28
CA VAL A 4 -27.32 -8.70 1.38
C VAL A 4 -25.81 -8.71 1.41
N LYS A 5 -25.22 -9.86 1.72
CA LYS A 5 -23.77 -10.03 1.67
C LYS A 5 -23.36 -10.39 0.24
N VAL A 6 -22.51 -9.55 -0.34
CA VAL A 6 -21.87 -9.80 -1.64
C VAL A 6 -20.42 -10.19 -1.39
N ILE A 7 -19.93 -11.22 -2.07
CA ILE A 7 -18.55 -11.71 -1.98
C ILE A 7 -18.00 -11.82 -3.39
N GLY A 8 -16.77 -11.38 -3.59
CA GLY A 8 -16.07 -11.46 -4.86
C GLY A 8 -14.56 -11.50 -4.64
N GLN A 9 -13.83 -11.78 -5.71
CA GLN A 9 -12.37 -11.73 -5.75
C GLN A 9 -11.95 -10.78 -6.87
N THR A 10 -10.80 -10.12 -6.68
CA THR A 10 -10.18 -9.31 -7.74
C THR A 10 -9.69 -10.19 -8.87
N ALA A 11 -9.72 -9.66 -10.10
CA ALA A 11 -9.09 -10.32 -11.23
C ALA A 11 -7.56 -10.34 -11.06
N PRO A 12 -6.86 -11.34 -11.62
CA PRO A 12 -5.41 -11.41 -11.55
C PRO A 12 -4.76 -10.12 -12.07
N GLY A 13 -3.81 -9.57 -11.32
CA GLY A 13 -3.10 -8.33 -11.66
C GLY A 13 -3.73 -7.05 -11.09
N ILE A 14 -4.87 -7.14 -10.41
CA ILE A 14 -5.54 -6.01 -9.75
C ILE A 14 -5.30 -6.08 -8.25
N SER A 15 -4.78 -5.00 -7.66
CA SER A 15 -4.57 -4.98 -6.21
C SER A 15 -5.90 -4.98 -5.45
N SER A 16 -5.91 -5.54 -4.23
CA SER A 16 -7.11 -5.54 -3.39
C SER A 16 -7.66 -4.13 -3.15
N GLY A 17 -6.80 -3.14 -2.91
CA GLY A 17 -7.19 -1.73 -2.83
C GLY A 17 -7.81 -1.16 -4.13
N GLN A 18 -7.30 -1.54 -5.30
CA GLN A 18 -7.92 -1.18 -6.58
C GLN A 18 -9.29 -1.84 -6.75
N GLY A 19 -9.42 -3.11 -6.35
CA GLY A 19 -10.70 -3.82 -6.35
C GLY A 19 -11.76 -3.14 -5.48
N ILE A 20 -11.36 -2.72 -4.26
CA ILE A 20 -12.23 -1.94 -3.36
C ILE A 20 -12.67 -0.65 -4.05
N ALA A 21 -11.73 0.11 -4.64
CA ALA A 21 -12.04 1.37 -5.31
C ALA A 21 -13.00 1.22 -6.50
N ILE A 22 -12.81 0.19 -7.33
CA ILE A 22 -13.69 -0.13 -8.47
C ILE A 22 -15.10 -0.46 -7.99
N VAL A 23 -15.23 -1.27 -6.94
CA VAL A 23 -16.55 -1.59 -6.37
C VAL A 23 -17.21 -0.35 -5.77
N GLU A 24 -16.46 0.54 -5.11
CA GLU A 24 -17.01 1.82 -4.62
C GLU A 24 -17.45 2.77 -5.75
N GLU A 25 -16.80 2.70 -6.92
CA GLU A 25 -17.18 3.45 -8.12
C GLU A 25 -18.48 2.89 -8.71
N ILE A 26 -18.54 1.58 -8.98
CA ILE A 26 -19.75 0.90 -9.47
C ILE A 26 -20.90 1.08 -8.48
N ALA A 27 -20.61 1.03 -7.17
CA ALA A 27 -21.62 1.21 -6.14
C ALA A 27 -22.26 2.60 -6.22
N ARG A 28 -21.45 3.65 -6.48
CA ARG A 28 -21.96 5.02 -6.65
C ARG A 28 -22.79 5.20 -7.92
N GLU A 29 -22.49 4.45 -8.98
CA GLU A 29 -23.22 4.54 -10.25
C GLU A 29 -24.53 3.75 -10.24
N VAL A 30 -24.55 2.57 -9.60
CA VAL A 30 -25.65 1.61 -9.72
C VAL A 30 -26.59 1.65 -8.52
N LEU A 31 -26.13 2.01 -7.31
CA LEU A 31 -27.03 2.00 -6.15
C LEU A 31 -27.95 3.22 -6.12
N PRO A 32 -29.26 3.01 -5.86
CA PRO A 32 -30.19 4.09 -5.55
C PRO A 32 -29.76 4.86 -4.29
N VAL A 33 -30.12 6.15 -4.22
CA VAL A 33 -29.81 7.04 -3.08
C VAL A 33 -30.28 6.53 -1.71
N ASP A 34 -31.26 5.63 -1.68
CA ASP A 34 -31.80 5.05 -0.44
C ASP A 34 -31.02 3.83 0.06
N PHE A 35 -30.01 3.36 -0.70
CA PHE A 35 -29.17 2.23 -0.31
C PHE A 35 -27.80 2.68 0.19
N SER A 36 -27.40 2.12 1.33
CA SER A 36 -26.05 2.22 1.87
C SER A 36 -25.30 0.90 1.72
N PHE A 37 -24.00 0.97 1.48
CA PHE A 37 -23.12 -0.20 1.53
C PHE A 37 -22.07 -0.02 2.63
N ASP A 38 -21.58 -1.15 3.16
CA ASP A 38 -20.49 -1.15 4.11
C ASP A 38 -19.57 -2.36 3.84
N TRP A 39 -18.30 -2.21 4.21
CA TRP A 39 -17.29 -3.23 4.02
C TRP A 39 -17.22 -4.15 5.23
N GLY A 40 -17.14 -5.46 4.97
CA GLY A 40 -16.93 -6.48 6.00
C GLY A 40 -15.59 -7.20 5.86
N GLY A 41 -15.15 -7.87 6.92
CA GLY A 41 -14.02 -8.80 6.88
C GLY A 41 -12.69 -8.17 6.45
N SER A 42 -12.01 -8.79 5.48
CA SER A 42 -10.69 -8.37 4.99
C SER A 42 -10.71 -6.99 4.33
N SER A 43 -11.71 -6.68 3.50
CA SER A 43 -11.83 -5.39 2.83
C SER A 43 -12.00 -4.24 3.83
N TYR A 44 -12.71 -4.49 4.93
CA TYR A 44 -12.81 -3.52 6.03
C TYR A 44 -11.46 -3.26 6.70
N GLN A 45 -10.69 -4.31 6.98
CA GLN A 45 -9.35 -4.18 7.57
C GLN A 45 -8.38 -3.47 6.63
N GLU A 46 -8.47 -3.74 5.33
CA GLU A 46 -7.65 -3.07 4.33
C GLU A 46 -7.99 -1.58 4.24
N LYS A 47 -9.28 -1.22 4.23
CA LYS A 47 -9.71 0.18 4.27
C LYS A 47 -9.26 0.88 5.56
N LYS A 48 -9.39 0.20 6.71
CA LYS A 48 -8.97 0.72 8.02
C LYS A 48 -7.44 0.89 8.13
N SER A 49 -6.66 -0.02 7.54
CA SER A 49 -5.20 0.04 7.56
C SER A 49 -4.61 0.92 6.44
N SER A 50 -5.42 1.31 5.45
CA SER A 50 -5.01 2.26 4.43
C SER A 50 -4.55 3.57 5.08
N GLY A 51 -3.26 3.89 4.94
CA GLY A 51 -2.62 5.07 5.54
C GLY A 51 -1.77 4.81 6.80
N ALA A 52 -1.96 3.71 7.53
CA ALA A 52 -1.15 3.41 8.72
C ALA A 52 0.34 3.21 8.39
N ALA A 53 0.63 2.66 7.21
CA ALA A 53 1.99 2.43 6.72
C ALA A 53 2.79 3.74 6.57
N GLY A 54 2.17 4.81 6.05
CA GLY A 54 2.83 6.10 5.88
C GLY A 54 3.23 6.72 7.22
N PHE A 55 2.33 6.64 8.21
CA PHE A 55 2.62 7.08 9.57
C PHE A 55 3.77 6.29 10.21
N ALA A 56 3.75 4.97 10.07
CA ALA A 56 4.80 4.10 10.60
C ALA A 56 6.18 4.40 9.97
N ILE A 57 6.24 4.59 8.65
CA ILE A 57 7.48 4.95 7.95
C ILE A 57 7.98 6.33 8.40
N GLY A 58 7.08 7.32 8.52
CA GLY A 58 7.45 8.66 9.00
C GLY A 58 8.04 8.62 10.40
N LEU A 59 7.41 7.86 11.32
CA LEU A 59 7.92 7.68 12.67
C LEU A 59 9.27 6.95 12.69
N ALA A 60 9.44 5.92 11.85
CA ALA A 60 10.69 5.20 11.72
C ALA A 60 11.83 6.12 11.24
N VAL A 61 11.57 6.99 10.25
CA VAL A 61 12.55 7.98 9.77
C VAL A 61 12.96 8.94 10.89
N VAL A 62 12.01 9.45 11.68
CA VAL A 62 12.30 10.31 12.84
C VAL A 62 13.14 9.56 13.88
N MET A 63 12.76 8.34 14.22
CA MET A 63 13.50 7.53 15.20
C MET A 63 14.93 7.24 14.75
N VAL A 64 15.13 6.82 13.50
CA VAL A 64 16.46 6.58 12.93
C VAL A 64 17.28 7.87 12.95
N PHE A 65 16.70 9.00 12.56
CA PHE A 65 17.37 10.30 12.61
C PHE A 65 17.87 10.64 14.02
N LEU A 66 17.01 10.53 15.02
CA LEU A 66 17.32 10.88 16.41
C LEU A 66 18.40 9.95 17.00
N ILE A 67 18.33 8.64 16.72
CA ILE A 67 19.33 7.68 17.17
C ILE A 67 20.70 7.99 16.55
N LEU A 68 20.75 8.26 15.24
CA LEU A 68 22.00 8.62 14.57
C LEU A 68 22.54 9.98 15.02
N ALA A 69 21.65 10.95 15.29
CA ALA A 69 22.05 12.27 15.78
C ALA A 69 22.70 12.18 17.16
N ALA A 70 22.12 11.38 18.06
CA ALA A 70 22.68 11.11 19.38
C ALA A 70 24.00 10.33 19.29
N LEU A 71 24.09 9.35 18.38
CA LEU A 71 25.29 8.52 18.20
C LEU A 71 26.49 9.30 17.61
N TYR A 72 26.24 10.13 16.59
CA TYR A 72 27.29 10.92 15.92
C TYR A 72 27.51 12.30 16.54
N GLU A 73 26.72 12.66 17.57
CA GLU A 73 26.73 13.95 18.26
C GLU A 73 26.54 15.17 17.34
N LYS A 74 26.09 14.92 16.10
CA LYS A 74 26.00 15.90 15.02
C LYS A 74 24.71 15.69 14.24
N TRP A 75 24.00 16.78 13.95
CA TRP A 75 22.72 16.76 13.24
C TRP A 75 22.87 16.61 11.71
N SER A 76 24.01 17.05 11.15
CA SER A 76 24.24 17.01 9.70
C SER A 76 24.53 15.62 9.15
N LEU A 77 25.19 14.75 9.94
CA LEU A 77 25.55 13.38 9.51
C LEU A 77 24.31 12.49 9.31
N PRO A 78 23.35 12.41 10.25
CA PRO A 78 22.09 11.69 10.06
C PRO A 78 21.30 12.18 8.84
N LEU A 79 21.31 13.48 8.57
CA LEU A 79 20.62 14.05 7.40
C LEU A 79 21.21 13.49 6.09
N SER A 80 22.55 13.44 5.98
CA SER A 80 23.24 12.86 4.82
C SER A 80 22.91 11.38 4.63
N VAL A 81 22.75 10.62 5.73
CA VAL A 81 22.34 9.21 5.67
C VAL A 81 20.89 9.08 5.21
N LEU A 82 19.98 9.93 5.70
CA LEU A 82 18.58 9.93 5.28
C LEU A 82 18.41 10.25 3.79
N LEU A 83 19.29 11.05 3.19
CA LEU A 83 19.27 11.30 1.75
C LEU A 83 19.46 10.03 0.91
N ALA A 84 20.05 8.97 1.46
CA ALA A 84 20.15 7.67 0.78
C ALA A 84 18.82 6.90 0.73
N LEU A 85 17.87 7.19 1.63
CA LEU A 85 16.57 6.50 1.69
C LEU A 85 15.77 6.60 0.37
N PRO A 86 15.55 7.79 -0.24
CA PRO A 86 14.80 7.86 -1.49
C PRO A 86 15.45 7.04 -2.61
N PHE A 87 16.78 6.98 -2.66
CA PHE A 87 17.49 6.14 -3.65
C PHE A 87 17.31 4.65 -3.36
N GLY A 88 17.33 4.25 -2.08
CA GLY A 88 17.04 2.88 -1.67
C GLY A 88 15.62 2.45 -2.02
N THR A 89 14.63 3.29 -1.70
CA THR A 89 13.22 3.06 -2.06
C THR A 89 13.04 3.02 -3.57
N PHE A 90 13.65 3.95 -4.31
CA PHE A 90 13.60 3.95 -5.77
C PHE A 90 14.19 2.66 -6.36
N GLY A 91 15.36 2.23 -5.90
CA GLY A 91 15.97 0.97 -6.33
C GLY A 91 15.09 -0.25 -6.04
N ALA A 92 14.45 -0.29 -4.87
CA ALA A 92 13.50 -1.35 -4.52
C ALA A 92 12.28 -1.36 -5.45
N LEU A 93 11.70 -0.18 -5.75
CA LEU A 93 10.57 -0.05 -6.67
C LEU A 93 10.95 -0.48 -8.10
N VAL A 94 12.12 -0.06 -8.58
CA VAL A 94 12.65 -0.47 -9.89
C VAL A 94 12.88 -1.98 -9.94
N ALA A 95 13.40 -2.59 -8.88
CA ALA A 95 13.61 -4.03 -8.82
C ALA A 95 12.28 -4.81 -8.87
N ILE A 96 11.26 -4.34 -8.15
CA ILE A 96 9.90 -4.93 -8.20
C ILE A 96 9.31 -4.79 -9.61
N TRP A 97 9.43 -3.61 -10.21
CA TRP A 97 8.94 -3.34 -11.56
C TRP A 97 9.63 -4.22 -12.60
N ALA A 98 10.96 -4.31 -12.55
CA ALA A 98 11.75 -5.17 -13.43
C ALA A 98 11.36 -6.64 -13.25
N LYS A 99 11.16 -7.11 -12.01
CA LYS A 99 10.69 -8.48 -11.75
C LYS A 99 9.31 -8.74 -12.35
N ASN A 100 8.38 -7.81 -12.27
CA ASN A 100 7.05 -7.99 -12.86
C ASN A 100 7.07 -8.05 -14.39
N LEU A 101 8.00 -7.34 -15.04
CA LEU A 101 8.19 -7.42 -16.48
C LEU A 101 8.89 -8.70 -16.92
N ILE A 102 9.97 -9.05 -16.22
CA ILE A 102 10.89 -10.11 -16.61
C ILE A 102 10.33 -11.47 -16.17
N GLY A 103 9.81 -11.58 -14.94
CA GLY A 103 9.36 -12.82 -14.30
C GLY A 103 8.48 -13.73 -15.16
N PRO A 104 7.42 -13.23 -15.82
CA PRO A 104 6.56 -14.05 -16.68
C PRO A 104 7.31 -14.74 -17.83
N HIS A 105 8.37 -14.13 -18.35
CA HIS A 105 9.20 -14.70 -19.41
C HIS A 105 10.14 -15.82 -18.93
N PHE A 106 10.34 -15.95 -17.61
CA PHE A 106 11.17 -16.99 -16.98
C PHE A 106 10.33 -17.99 -16.18
N GLY A 107 9.02 -18.07 -16.43
CA GLY A 107 8.10 -18.97 -15.73
C GLY A 107 7.88 -18.62 -14.26
N ALA A 108 8.31 -17.42 -13.82
CA ALA A 108 8.03 -16.93 -12.48
C ALA A 108 6.63 -16.34 -12.42
N ALA A 109 5.86 -16.70 -11.39
CA ALA A 109 4.55 -16.11 -11.16
C ALA A 109 4.66 -14.59 -10.93
N PRO A 110 3.76 -13.78 -11.50
CA PRO A 110 3.71 -12.34 -11.24
C PRO A 110 3.51 -12.10 -9.73
N LEU A 111 4.12 -11.03 -9.21
CA LEU A 111 3.98 -10.66 -7.79
C LEU A 111 2.62 -10.04 -7.47
N THR A 112 1.87 -9.66 -8.49
CA THR A 112 0.51 -9.16 -8.39
C THR A 112 -0.44 -10.35 -8.33
N ASN A 113 -1.25 -10.43 -7.27
CA ASN A 113 -2.25 -11.49 -7.10
C ASN A 113 -3.43 -11.35 -8.06
#